data_AF-A0A8T5UFL8-F1
#
_entry.id   AF-A0A8T5UFL8-F1
#
_cell.length_a   1.000
_cell.length_b   1.000
_cell.length_c   1.000
_cell.angle_alpha   90.00
_cell.angle_beta   90.00
_cell.angle_gamma   90.00
#
_symmetry.space_group_name_H-M   'P 1'
#
loop_
_entity.id
_entity.type
_entity.pdbx_description
1 polymer ?
#
loop_
_entity_poly.entity_id
_entity_poly.type
_entity_poly.pdbx_seq_one_letter_code
_entity_poly.pdbx_strand_id
1 'polypeptide(L)'
;MVFTPSKIFEQYIQNLLDKRTTTELLTIIIDNSDEESLRVSALIYYEKLGLNDSFFEILEQLVISDSDQTIRLFAIDMIRENFLHKAFPLINWAIQHENAYPCQVSLIKTLKEIQEDDVKHSLIKYLYHLSNESNLMKIGESYSKHKYKMVIKQLLKKELLNLTQNQLADIILNYLTILELSLSYQYLSYEINEELGVVTELNLSDLELETKGLPYGWKYNIESIEEITGLINLTRLIKLDLSNNNIRTIKDLMQMKHLEELNLSNNKISNDIEIEYLNNICSLQLIDLHDNAIAEKVTKSDFKPKVKVILKTYLQELEERFEKQILQS
;
A
#
# COMPACT_ATOMS: atom_id res chain seq x y z
N MET A 1 -22.15 -16.81 29.77
CA MET A 1 -22.13 -17.04 28.30
C MET A 1 -21.35 -15.89 27.68
N VAL A 2 -20.34 -16.17 26.87
CA VAL A 2 -19.70 -15.11 26.07
C VAL A 2 -20.67 -14.76 24.94
N PHE A 3 -21.24 -13.56 24.99
CA PHE A 3 -22.07 -13.03 23.91
C PHE A 3 -21.15 -12.52 22.82
N THR A 4 -20.95 -13.29 21.75
CA THR A 4 -20.24 -12.81 20.56
C THR A 4 -21.13 -11.84 19.80
N PRO A 5 -20.56 -10.86 19.06
CA PRO A 5 -21.33 -9.95 18.21
C PRO A 5 -22.31 -10.67 17.27
N SER A 6 -21.89 -11.79 16.69
CA SER A 6 -22.73 -12.64 15.84
C SER A 6 -23.97 -13.17 16.59
N LYS A 7 -23.80 -13.69 17.80
CA LYS A 7 -24.92 -14.20 18.61
C LYS A 7 -25.86 -13.10 19.08
N ILE A 8 -25.33 -11.91 19.39
CA ILE A 8 -26.14 -10.74 19.72
C ILE A 8 -27.02 -10.38 18.51
N PHE A 9 -26.43 -10.32 17.31
CA PHE A 9 -27.16 -10.02 16.09
C PHE A 9 -28.17 -11.12 15.71
N GLU A 10 -27.82 -12.40 15.89
CA GLU A 10 -28.76 -13.52 15.68
C GLU A 10 -30.00 -13.39 16.59
N GLN A 11 -29.81 -13.02 17.86
CA GLN A 11 -30.92 -12.81 18.79
C GLN A 11 -31.80 -11.61 18.38
N TYR A 12 -31.21 -10.56 17.83
CA TYR A 12 -31.96 -9.45 17.23
C TYR A 12 -32.82 -9.94 16.05
N ILE A 13 -32.25 -10.71 15.12
CA ILE A 13 -32.99 -11.27 13.98
C ILE A 13 -34.13 -12.22 14.44
N GLN A 14 -33.93 -12.92 15.55
CA GLN A 14 -34.93 -13.79 16.16
C GLN A 14 -35.99 -13.02 16.99
N ASN A 15 -35.95 -11.69 17.04
CA ASN A 15 -36.80 -10.83 17.87
C ASN A 15 -36.69 -11.12 19.38
N LEU A 16 -35.56 -11.68 19.83
CA LEU A 16 -35.27 -11.91 21.25
C LEU A 16 -34.65 -10.67 21.92
N LEU A 17 -34.01 -9.81 21.13
CA LEU A 17 -33.50 -8.51 21.54
C LEU A 17 -34.10 -7.42 20.66
N ASP A 18 -34.43 -6.27 21.24
CA ASP A 18 -34.79 -5.09 20.46
C ASP A 18 -33.53 -4.38 19.93
N LYS A 19 -33.72 -3.49 18.94
CA LYS A 19 -32.60 -2.78 18.29
C LYS A 19 -31.76 -2.00 19.29
N ARG A 20 -32.39 -1.36 20.29
CA ARG A 20 -31.69 -0.53 21.28
C ARG A 20 -30.79 -1.38 22.17
N THR A 21 -31.33 -2.46 22.75
CA THR A 21 -30.51 -3.39 23.56
C THR A 21 -29.39 -4.00 22.73
N THR A 22 -29.66 -4.33 21.47
CA THR A 22 -28.64 -4.88 20.56
C THR A 22 -27.51 -3.87 20.33
N THR A 23 -27.83 -2.61 20.05
CA THR A 23 -26.82 -1.55 19.90
C THR A 23 -26.02 -1.33 21.18
N GLU A 24 -26.68 -1.30 22.35
CA GLU A 24 -26.00 -1.13 23.65
C GLU A 24 -25.01 -2.27 23.92
N LEU A 25 -25.39 -3.53 23.65
CA LEU A 25 -24.51 -4.68 23.81
C LEU A 25 -23.31 -4.65 22.86
N LEU A 26 -23.51 -4.25 21.61
CA LEU A 26 -22.41 -4.11 20.65
C LEU A 26 -21.46 -2.98 21.04
N THR A 27 -21.98 -1.83 21.49
CA THR A 27 -21.16 -0.71 22.00
C THR A 27 -20.32 -1.15 23.21
N ILE A 28 -20.89 -1.91 24.15
CA ILE A 28 -20.13 -2.44 25.30
C ILE A 28 -18.93 -3.28 24.83
N ILE A 29 -19.10 -4.09 23.78
CA ILE A 29 -18.01 -4.88 23.21
C ILE A 29 -16.95 -3.97 22.57
N ILE A 30 -17.38 -2.95 21.81
CA ILE A 30 -16.49 -2.00 21.16
C ILE A 30 -15.63 -1.24 22.20
N ASP A 31 -16.21 -0.84 23.33
CA ASP A 31 -15.53 0.02 24.31
C ASP A 31 -14.66 -0.74 25.30
N ASN A 32 -14.99 -2.00 25.62
CA ASN A 32 -14.39 -2.71 26.77
C ASN A 32 -13.60 -3.99 26.39
N SER A 33 -13.64 -4.42 25.14
CA SER A 33 -12.87 -5.60 24.73
C SER A 33 -11.44 -5.22 24.40
N ASP A 34 -10.47 -6.01 24.89
CA ASP A 34 -9.07 -5.92 24.45
C ASP A 34 -8.82 -6.67 23.13
N GLU A 35 -9.80 -7.45 22.63
CA GLU A 35 -9.66 -8.24 21.41
C GLU A 35 -10.09 -7.44 20.17
N GLU A 36 -9.12 -6.97 19.39
CA GLU A 36 -9.34 -6.22 18.14
C GLU A 36 -10.39 -6.89 17.23
N SER A 37 -10.25 -8.20 16.98
CA SER A 37 -11.17 -8.95 16.11
C SER A 37 -12.63 -8.95 16.60
N LEU A 38 -12.84 -8.93 17.92
CA LEU A 38 -14.17 -8.89 18.52
C LEU A 38 -14.78 -7.50 18.35
N ARG A 39 -13.98 -6.45 18.53
CA ARG A 39 -14.39 -5.05 18.33
C ARG A 39 -14.74 -4.77 16.87
N VAL A 40 -13.91 -5.21 15.92
CA VAL A 40 -14.19 -5.13 14.47
C VAL A 40 -15.48 -5.86 14.13
N SER A 41 -15.66 -7.08 14.65
CA SER A 41 -16.90 -7.85 14.46
C SER A 41 -18.12 -7.09 15.00
N ALA A 42 -18.00 -6.47 16.17
CA ALA A 42 -19.07 -5.65 16.75
C ALA A 42 -19.44 -4.45 15.87
N LEU A 43 -18.46 -3.74 15.32
CA LEU A 43 -18.68 -2.62 14.39
C LEU A 43 -19.42 -3.07 13.12
N ILE A 44 -19.02 -4.20 12.53
CA ILE A 44 -19.70 -4.79 11.35
C ILE A 44 -21.17 -5.12 11.65
N TYR A 45 -21.44 -5.71 12.81
CA TYR A 45 -22.83 -6.02 13.17
C TYR A 45 -23.62 -4.77 13.54
N TYR A 46 -22.98 -3.75 14.11
CA TYR A 46 -23.62 -2.47 14.37
C TYR A 46 -24.07 -1.81 13.07
N GLU A 47 -23.20 -1.77 12.04
CA GLU A 47 -23.53 -1.26 10.72
C GLU A 47 -24.78 -1.93 10.13
N LYS A 48 -24.88 -3.26 10.25
CA LYS A 48 -26.04 -4.03 9.78
C LYS A 48 -27.35 -3.69 10.48
N LEU A 49 -27.31 -3.13 11.70
CA LEU A 49 -28.50 -2.64 12.40
C LEU A 49 -28.99 -1.30 11.83
N GLY A 50 -28.12 -0.58 11.10
CA GLY A 50 -28.44 0.64 10.37
C GLY A 50 -27.65 1.85 10.83
N LEU A 51 -27.17 2.61 9.84
CA LEU A 51 -26.39 3.83 10.00
C LEU A 51 -27.20 4.94 10.68
N ASN A 52 -26.59 5.63 11.64
CA ASN A 52 -27.19 6.76 12.35
C ASN A 52 -26.09 7.65 12.95
N ASP A 53 -26.46 8.80 13.50
CA ASP A 53 -25.50 9.75 14.07
C ASP A 53 -24.77 9.20 15.30
N SER A 54 -25.44 8.43 16.16
CA SER A 54 -24.78 7.77 17.29
C SER A 54 -23.72 6.76 16.84
N PHE A 55 -23.91 6.09 15.71
CA PHE A 55 -22.89 5.20 15.15
C PHE A 55 -21.68 5.99 14.65
N PHE A 56 -21.91 7.14 13.99
CA PHE A 56 -20.82 8.01 13.58
C PHE A 56 -20.04 8.57 14.79
N GLU A 57 -20.72 8.95 15.87
CA GLU A 57 -20.07 9.42 17.11
C GLU A 57 -19.15 8.35 17.71
N ILE A 58 -19.56 7.07 17.68
CA ILE A 58 -18.70 5.94 18.08
C ILE A 58 -17.47 5.89 17.18
N LEU A 59 -17.65 5.89 15.86
CA LEU A 59 -16.53 5.84 14.90
C LEU A 59 -15.58 7.02 15.09
N GLU A 60 -16.11 8.23 15.30
CA GLU A 60 -15.33 9.44 15.56
C GLU A 60 -14.45 9.30 16.81
N GLN A 61 -14.99 8.80 17.92
CA GLN A 61 -14.23 8.56 19.15
C GLN A 61 -13.09 7.56 18.94
N LEU A 62 -13.35 6.50 18.18
CA LEU A 62 -12.34 5.50 17.82
C LEU A 62 -11.20 6.14 17.02
N VAL A 63 -11.52 6.91 15.97
CA VAL A 63 -10.49 7.61 15.16
C VAL A 63 -9.65 8.56 16.01
N ILE A 64 -10.26 9.27 16.98
CA ILE A 64 -9.58 10.28 17.79
C ILE A 64 -8.62 9.67 18.81
N SER A 65 -9.01 8.56 19.45
CA SER A 65 -8.39 8.15 20.73
C SER A 65 -8.09 6.68 20.90
N ASP A 66 -8.52 5.81 19.98
CA ASP A 66 -8.26 4.38 20.14
C ASP A 66 -6.76 4.09 20.08
N SER A 67 -6.25 3.26 20.99
CA SER A 67 -4.84 2.88 20.99
C SER A 67 -4.48 1.93 19.83
N ASP A 68 -5.45 1.14 19.36
CA ASP A 68 -5.24 0.13 18.34
C ASP A 68 -5.38 0.73 16.93
N GLN A 69 -4.30 0.67 16.14
CA GLN A 69 -4.29 1.23 14.79
C GLN A 69 -5.27 0.53 13.84
N THR A 70 -5.53 -0.76 14.02
CA THR A 70 -6.45 -1.51 13.16
C THR A 70 -7.88 -1.06 13.41
N ILE A 71 -8.24 -0.79 14.67
CA ILE A 71 -9.54 -0.23 15.03
C ILE A 71 -9.70 1.18 14.47
N ARG A 72 -8.67 2.03 14.59
CA ARG A 72 -8.68 3.37 13.97
C ARG A 72 -8.84 3.29 12.46
N LEU A 73 -8.06 2.44 11.79
CA LEU A 73 -8.14 2.23 10.34
C LEU A 73 -9.54 1.79 9.92
N PHE A 74 -10.09 0.79 10.60
CA PHE A 74 -11.43 0.28 10.32
C PHE A 74 -12.49 1.38 10.48
N ALA A 75 -12.41 2.17 11.55
CA ALA A 75 -13.30 3.30 11.76
C ALA A 75 -13.17 4.38 10.66
N ILE A 76 -11.95 4.72 10.24
CA ILE A 76 -11.72 5.66 9.13
C ILE A 76 -12.35 5.15 7.83
N ASP A 77 -12.16 3.87 7.50
CA ASP A 77 -12.73 3.25 6.30
C ASP A 77 -14.26 3.25 6.34
N MET A 78 -14.87 2.88 7.48
CA MET A 78 -16.33 2.96 7.64
C MET A 78 -16.86 4.39 7.50
N ILE A 79 -16.16 5.39 8.03
CA ILE A 79 -16.52 6.80 7.86
C ILE A 79 -16.43 7.22 6.39
N ARG A 80 -15.37 6.81 5.68
CA ARG A 80 -15.21 7.08 4.24
C ARG A 80 -16.38 6.51 3.44
N GLU A 81 -16.75 5.26 3.71
CA GLU A 81 -17.77 4.53 2.94
C GLU A 81 -19.20 4.99 3.25
N ASN A 82 -19.48 5.33 4.50
CA ASN A 82 -20.86 5.53 4.97
C ASN A 82 -21.19 6.99 5.35
N PHE A 83 -20.18 7.81 5.66
CA PHE A 83 -20.36 9.13 6.28
C PHE A 83 -19.50 10.24 5.65
N LEU A 84 -19.13 10.09 4.37
CA LEU A 84 -18.25 11.02 3.66
C LEU A 84 -18.68 12.50 3.77
N HIS A 85 -20.00 12.76 3.70
CA HIS A 85 -20.61 14.10 3.75
C HIS A 85 -20.39 14.88 5.06
N LYS A 86 -19.95 14.21 6.14
CA LYS A 86 -19.65 14.83 7.44
C LYS A 86 -18.23 14.52 7.94
N ALA A 87 -17.44 13.82 7.12
CA ALA A 87 -16.13 13.32 7.52
C ALA A 87 -15.07 14.44 7.63
N PHE A 88 -15.18 15.52 6.86
CA PHE A 88 -14.09 16.49 6.70
C PHE A 88 -13.52 17.05 8.01
N PRO A 89 -14.32 17.54 8.99
CA PRO A 89 -13.77 18.10 10.23
C PRO A 89 -12.89 17.09 11.00
N LEU A 90 -13.39 15.86 11.16
CA LEU A 90 -12.68 14.78 11.84
C LEU A 90 -11.41 14.40 11.08
N ILE A 91 -11.53 14.12 9.77
CA ILE A 91 -10.41 13.66 8.95
C ILE A 91 -9.32 14.73 8.89
N ASN A 92 -9.70 16.00 8.76
CA ASN A 92 -8.77 17.13 8.76
C ASN A 92 -7.99 17.27 10.09
N TRP A 93 -8.65 16.98 11.22
CA TRP A 93 -7.97 16.92 12.52
C TRP A 93 -7.05 15.69 12.59
N ALA A 94 -7.54 14.52 12.22
CA ALA A 94 -6.85 13.24 12.36
C ALA A 94 -5.56 13.18 11.53
N ILE A 95 -5.53 13.73 10.31
CA ILE A 95 -4.31 13.75 9.48
C ILE A 95 -3.13 14.45 10.15
N GLN A 96 -3.37 15.38 11.08
CA GLN A 96 -2.30 16.10 11.79
C GLN A 96 -1.78 15.37 13.03
N HIS A 97 -2.48 14.33 13.50
CA HIS A 97 -2.22 13.67 14.79
C HIS A 97 -2.00 12.15 14.66
N GLU A 98 -2.33 11.56 13.51
CA GLU A 98 -2.13 10.14 13.25
C GLU A 98 -0.70 9.86 12.76
N ASN A 99 -0.11 8.78 13.28
CA ASN A 99 1.26 8.36 12.98
C ASN A 99 1.33 6.96 12.34
N ALA A 100 0.26 6.16 12.43
CA ALA A 100 0.20 4.84 11.80
C ALA A 100 0.04 4.97 10.29
N TYR A 101 0.97 4.40 9.53
CA TYR A 101 0.99 4.45 8.07
C TYR A 101 -0.35 4.03 7.42
N PRO A 102 -1.00 2.90 7.80
CA PRO A 102 -2.26 2.50 7.20
C PRO A 102 -3.38 3.52 7.42
N CYS A 103 -3.48 4.08 8.63
CA CYS A 103 -4.44 5.11 8.98
C CYS A 103 -4.18 6.40 8.17
N GLN A 104 -2.94 6.85 8.08
CA GLN A 104 -2.58 8.03 7.28
C GLN A 104 -2.98 7.86 5.81
N VAL A 105 -2.71 6.69 5.22
CA VAL A 105 -3.13 6.37 3.84
C VAL A 105 -4.65 6.45 3.71
N SER A 106 -5.39 5.82 4.63
CA SER A 106 -6.86 5.83 4.59
C SER A 106 -7.42 7.25 4.73
N LEU A 107 -6.90 8.06 5.66
CA LEU A 107 -7.29 9.46 5.83
C LEU A 107 -7.08 10.30 4.55
N ILE A 108 -5.94 10.13 3.87
CA ILE A 108 -5.65 10.85 2.62
C ILE A 108 -6.55 10.37 1.48
N LYS A 109 -6.87 9.08 1.40
CA LYS A 109 -7.87 8.55 0.45
C LYS A 109 -9.26 9.13 0.73
N THR A 110 -9.66 9.24 2.00
CA THR A 110 -10.91 9.90 2.40
C THR A 110 -10.93 11.36 1.96
N LEU A 111 -9.89 12.13 2.25
CA LEU A 111 -9.79 13.52 1.77
C LEU A 111 -9.85 13.61 0.25
N LYS A 112 -9.25 12.66 -0.48
CA LYS A 112 -9.29 12.63 -1.94
C LYS A 112 -10.73 12.54 -2.48
N GLU A 113 -11.62 11.84 -1.78
CA GLU A 113 -13.02 11.61 -2.18
C GLU A 113 -13.97 12.75 -1.76
N ILE A 114 -13.68 13.47 -0.67
CA ILE A 114 -14.48 14.59 -0.18
C ILE A 114 -14.51 15.73 -1.20
N GLN A 115 -15.71 16.25 -1.50
CA GLN A 115 -15.92 17.37 -2.42
C GLN A 115 -16.21 18.67 -1.63
N GLU A 116 -15.20 19.17 -0.92
CA GLU A 116 -15.27 20.42 -0.16
C GLU A 116 -14.10 21.35 -0.55
N ASP A 117 -14.35 22.65 -0.66
CA ASP A 117 -13.37 23.64 -1.14
C ASP A 117 -12.11 23.71 -0.24
N ASP A 118 -12.28 23.46 1.06
CA ASP A 118 -11.22 23.56 2.06
C ASP A 118 -10.24 22.38 2.07
N VAL A 119 -10.60 21.23 1.46
CA VAL A 119 -9.76 20.01 1.45
C VAL A 119 -8.40 20.28 0.82
N LYS A 120 -8.39 21.01 -0.30
CA LYS A 120 -7.15 21.39 -0.98
C LYS A 120 -6.23 22.19 -0.05
N HIS A 121 -6.78 23.11 0.73
CA HIS A 121 -6.01 23.90 1.68
C HIS A 121 -5.43 23.00 2.80
N SER A 122 -6.22 22.07 3.32
CA SER A 122 -5.77 21.09 4.32
C SER A 122 -4.64 20.20 3.83
N LEU A 123 -4.72 19.67 2.60
CA LEU A 123 -3.65 18.86 2.00
C LEU A 123 -2.36 19.67 1.81
N ILE A 124 -2.48 20.93 1.37
CA ILE A 124 -1.32 21.84 1.26
C ILE A 124 -0.68 22.08 2.63
N LYS A 125 -1.49 22.37 3.66
CA LYS A 125 -1.02 22.56 5.03
C LYS A 125 -0.29 21.31 5.55
N TYR A 126 -0.83 20.13 5.28
CA TYR A 126 -0.19 18.87 5.67
C TYR A 126 1.13 18.64 4.92
N LEU A 127 1.21 18.92 3.62
CA LEU A 127 2.48 18.89 2.88
C LEU A 127 3.52 19.84 3.47
N TYR A 128 3.13 21.05 3.87
CA TYR A 128 4.02 21.98 4.56
C TYR A 128 4.53 21.37 5.88
N HIS A 129 3.66 20.75 6.67
CA HIS A 129 4.05 20.05 7.90
C HIS A 129 5.09 18.97 7.61
N LEU A 130 4.79 18.02 6.72
CA LEU A 130 5.70 16.93 6.34
C LEU A 130 7.07 17.45 5.84
N SER A 131 7.07 18.55 5.08
CA SER A 131 8.29 19.16 4.54
C SER A 131 9.16 19.83 5.61
N ASN A 132 8.54 20.35 6.67
CA ASN A 132 9.19 21.20 7.68
C ASN A 132 9.38 20.52 9.03
N GLU A 133 8.76 19.36 9.27
CA GLU A 133 9.01 18.53 10.45
C GLU A 133 10.51 18.39 10.68
N SER A 134 10.98 19.07 11.74
CA SER A 134 12.31 18.95 12.28
C SER A 134 12.40 17.61 13.00
N ASN A 135 12.74 16.57 12.25
CA ASN A 135 13.10 15.33 12.92
C ASN A 135 14.48 15.55 13.51
N LEU A 136 14.56 15.56 14.84
CA LEU A 136 15.76 15.12 15.54
C LEU A 136 16.23 13.87 14.78
N MET A 137 17.34 13.98 14.05
CA MET A 137 17.90 12.89 13.26
C MET A 137 18.07 11.69 14.19
N LYS A 138 17.11 10.75 14.15
CA LYS A 138 17.38 9.42 14.68
C LYS A 138 18.51 8.87 13.82
N ILE A 139 19.57 8.40 14.47
CA ILE A 139 20.70 7.76 13.81
C ILE A 139 20.12 6.68 12.88
N GLY A 140 20.28 6.85 11.56
CA GLY A 140 19.74 5.93 10.55
C GLY A 140 18.66 6.50 9.60
N GLU A 141 18.25 7.77 9.69
CA GLU A 141 17.34 8.33 8.66
C GLU A 141 17.98 8.28 7.26
N SER A 142 17.41 7.43 6.40
CA SER A 142 17.89 7.12 5.05
C SER A 142 17.95 8.36 4.15
N TYR A 143 18.94 8.41 3.26
CA TYR A 143 19.08 9.36 2.14
C TYR A 143 17.76 9.55 1.38
N SER A 144 16.96 8.48 1.27
CA SER A 144 15.63 8.45 0.65
C SER A 144 14.70 9.52 1.23
N LYS A 145 14.56 9.62 2.55
CA LYS A 145 13.65 10.61 3.17
C LYS A 145 14.03 12.06 2.80
N HIS A 146 15.32 12.34 2.73
CA HIS A 146 15.83 13.67 2.39
C HIS A 146 15.59 14.01 0.92
N LYS A 147 15.81 13.06 0.00
CA LYS A 147 15.57 13.22 -1.44
C LYS A 147 14.11 13.63 -1.70
N TYR A 148 13.13 12.93 -1.12
CA TYR A 148 11.72 13.27 -1.32
C TYR A 148 11.34 14.64 -0.75
N LYS A 149 11.77 14.95 0.48
CA LYS A 149 11.48 16.25 1.11
C LYS A 149 11.98 17.44 0.29
N MET A 150 13.12 17.29 -0.40
CA MET A 150 13.64 18.33 -1.29
C MET A 150 12.69 18.59 -2.46
N VAL A 151 12.17 17.55 -3.11
CA VAL A 151 11.20 17.69 -4.20
C VAL A 151 9.93 18.37 -3.71
N ILE A 152 9.39 17.96 -2.56
CA ILE A 152 8.21 18.63 -1.96
C ILE A 152 8.52 20.12 -1.71
N LYS A 153 9.67 20.46 -1.13
CA LYS A 153 10.04 21.87 -0.91
C LYS A 153 10.16 22.68 -2.20
N GLN A 154 10.59 22.07 -3.30
CA GLN A 154 10.64 22.74 -4.59
C GLN A 154 9.24 22.95 -5.17
N LEU A 155 8.38 21.94 -5.11
CA LEU A 155 6.98 22.03 -5.50
C LEU A 155 6.23 23.10 -4.68
N LEU A 156 6.50 23.15 -3.38
CA LEU A 156 5.91 24.15 -2.49
C LEU A 156 6.29 25.60 -2.86
N LYS A 157 7.39 25.81 -3.58
CA LYS A 157 7.85 27.14 -4.05
C LYS A 157 7.30 27.55 -5.42
N LYS A 158 6.89 26.59 -6.26
CA LYS A 158 6.52 26.82 -7.69
C LYS A 158 5.02 27.05 -7.94
N GLU A 159 4.28 27.55 -6.93
CA GLU A 159 2.81 27.75 -6.95
C GLU A 159 1.96 26.47 -6.87
N LEU A 160 1.94 25.81 -5.70
CA LEU A 160 1.02 24.69 -5.36
C LEU A 160 -0.45 24.94 -5.69
N LEU A 161 -0.87 26.21 -5.75
CA LEU A 161 -2.25 26.60 -6.03
C LEU A 161 -2.76 26.04 -7.37
N ASN A 162 -1.86 25.65 -8.28
CA ASN A 162 -2.23 25.06 -9.56
C ASN A 162 -2.46 23.54 -9.50
N LEU A 163 -2.03 22.85 -8.44
CA LEU A 163 -2.28 21.42 -8.27
C LEU A 163 -3.73 21.14 -7.85
N THR A 164 -4.30 20.08 -8.40
CA THR A 164 -5.62 19.56 -7.98
C THR A 164 -5.52 18.84 -6.64
N GLN A 165 -6.64 18.70 -5.94
CA GLN A 165 -6.76 17.87 -4.72
C GLN A 165 -6.21 16.44 -4.94
N ASN A 166 -6.54 15.83 -6.08
CA ASN A 166 -6.05 14.49 -6.43
C ASN A 166 -4.54 14.44 -6.55
N GLN A 167 -3.93 15.43 -7.21
CA GLN A 167 -2.47 15.50 -7.34
C GLN A 167 -1.80 15.70 -5.98
N LEU A 168 -2.36 16.56 -5.11
CA LEU A 168 -1.83 16.77 -3.76
C LEU A 168 -1.91 15.49 -2.92
N ALA A 169 -3.06 14.80 -2.95
CA ALA A 169 -3.24 13.52 -2.27
C ALA A 169 -2.25 12.47 -2.80
N ASP A 170 -2.06 12.37 -4.11
CA ASP A 170 -1.12 11.42 -4.72
C ASP A 170 0.33 11.69 -4.28
N ILE A 171 0.76 12.97 -4.21
CA ILE A 171 2.08 13.35 -3.69
C ILE A 171 2.26 12.90 -2.24
N ILE A 172 1.26 13.15 -1.39
CA ILE A 172 1.30 12.75 0.03
C ILE A 172 1.37 11.23 0.15
N LEU A 173 0.52 10.50 -0.57
CA LEU A 173 0.49 9.04 -0.56
C LEU A 173 1.83 8.44 -1.01
N ASN A 174 2.45 9.00 -2.06
CA ASN A 174 3.77 8.56 -2.52
C ASN A 174 4.85 8.83 -1.45
N TYR A 175 4.85 10.03 -0.84
CA TYR A 175 5.79 10.38 0.22
C TYR A 175 5.68 9.43 1.42
N LEU A 176 4.45 9.21 1.93
CA LEU A 176 4.20 8.31 3.06
C LEU A 176 4.63 6.88 2.74
N THR A 177 4.36 6.41 1.51
CA THR A 177 4.73 5.06 1.08
C THR A 177 6.25 4.91 1.00
N ILE A 178 6.97 5.86 0.41
CA ILE A 178 8.44 5.81 0.38
C ILE A 178 9.03 5.90 1.79
N LEU A 179 8.42 6.69 2.68
CA LEU A 179 8.83 6.75 4.07
C LEU A 179 8.71 5.37 4.74
N GLU A 180 7.55 4.73 4.64
CA GLU A 180 7.30 3.40 5.19
C GLU A 180 8.24 2.34 4.62
N LEU A 181 8.39 2.32 3.29
CA LEU A 181 9.31 1.40 2.63
C LEU A 181 10.76 1.64 3.06
N SER A 182 11.17 2.89 3.28
CA SER A 182 12.54 3.19 3.74
C SER A 182 12.82 2.77 5.19
N LEU A 183 11.78 2.56 6.00
CA LEU A 183 11.90 1.98 7.34
C LEU A 183 12.07 0.46 7.27
N SER A 184 11.46 -0.17 6.27
CA SER A 184 11.43 -1.63 6.10
C SER A 184 12.56 -2.17 5.23
N TYR A 185 13.06 -1.38 4.27
CA TYR A 185 14.03 -1.81 3.26
C TYR A 185 15.24 -0.87 3.23
N GLN A 186 16.38 -1.36 3.71
CA GLN A 186 17.61 -0.57 3.86
C GLN A 186 18.18 -0.12 2.51
N TYR A 187 18.03 -0.92 1.45
CA TYR A 187 18.58 -0.69 0.12
C TYR A 187 17.51 -0.25 -0.89
N LEU A 188 16.64 0.68 -0.48
CA LEU A 188 15.63 1.28 -1.35
C LEU A 188 16.22 2.41 -2.21
N SER A 189 16.02 2.34 -3.52
CA SER A 189 16.25 3.47 -4.43
C SER A 189 15.05 3.70 -5.33
N TYR A 190 14.87 4.95 -5.76
CA TYR A 190 13.66 5.35 -6.48
C TYR A 190 13.88 6.69 -7.19
N GLU A 191 13.12 6.94 -8.26
CA GLU A 191 13.10 8.20 -8.98
C GLU A 191 11.74 8.91 -8.85
N ILE A 192 11.78 10.23 -8.71
CA ILE A 192 10.59 11.09 -8.59
C ILE A 192 10.51 11.95 -9.85
N ASN A 193 9.32 12.03 -10.44
CA ASN A 193 9.02 13.09 -11.40
C ASN A 193 8.91 14.42 -10.63
N GLU A 194 9.90 15.31 -10.77
CA GLU A 194 9.98 16.56 -10.00
C GLU A 194 8.84 17.56 -10.29
N GLU A 195 8.17 17.45 -11.43
CA GLU A 195 7.05 18.32 -11.79
C GLU A 195 5.74 17.85 -11.14
N LEU A 196 5.56 16.53 -11.02
CA LEU A 196 4.36 15.91 -10.49
C LEU A 196 4.49 15.53 -9.01
N GLY A 197 5.71 15.40 -8.49
CA GLY A 197 5.98 15.00 -7.11
C GLY A 197 5.63 13.55 -6.78
N VAL A 198 5.62 12.67 -7.79
CA VAL A 198 5.24 11.24 -7.67
C VAL A 198 6.37 10.33 -8.13
N VAL A 199 6.43 9.13 -7.56
CA VAL A 199 7.46 8.13 -7.85
C VAL A 199 7.18 7.45 -9.18
N THR A 200 8.20 7.37 -10.02
CA THR A 200 8.12 6.75 -11.36
C THR A 200 8.97 5.50 -11.47
N GLU A 201 10.05 5.39 -10.69
CA GLU A 201 10.90 4.19 -10.65
C GLU A 201 11.13 3.80 -9.21
N LEU A 202 11.07 2.51 -8.89
CA LEU A 202 11.34 1.96 -7.56
C LEU A 202 12.15 0.69 -7.71
N ASN A 203 13.23 0.60 -6.93
CA ASN A 203 14.05 -0.57 -6.82
C ASN A 203 14.04 -1.04 -5.36
N LEU A 204 13.51 -2.25 -5.19
CA LEU A 204 13.46 -3.06 -3.99
C LEU A 204 14.17 -4.41 -4.24
N SER A 205 15.11 -4.44 -5.19
CA SER A 205 15.92 -5.62 -5.43
C SER A 205 16.74 -5.96 -4.19
N ASP A 206 16.73 -7.22 -3.80
CA ASP A 206 17.58 -7.67 -2.70
C ASP A 206 18.96 -7.97 -3.25
N LEU A 207 19.79 -6.94 -3.27
CA LEU A 207 21.21 -7.13 -3.54
C LEU A 207 21.75 -7.92 -2.35
N GLU A 208 21.86 -9.25 -2.47
CA GLU A 208 22.55 -10.14 -1.53
C GLU A 208 24.02 -9.70 -1.39
N LEU A 209 24.25 -8.55 -0.75
CA LEU A 209 25.53 -8.17 -0.22
C LEU A 209 25.67 -9.03 1.02
N GLU A 210 26.24 -10.23 0.83
CA GLU A 210 26.91 -10.96 1.91
C GLU A 210 28.05 -10.07 2.43
N THR A 211 27.72 -9.01 3.19
CA THR A 211 28.69 -8.32 3.99
C THR A 211 29.09 -9.31 5.08
N LYS A 212 30.17 -10.05 4.84
CA LYS A 212 30.84 -10.90 5.81
C LYS A 212 30.97 -10.12 7.13
N GLY A 213 30.15 -10.43 8.12
CA GLY A 213 30.20 -9.81 9.44
C GLY A 213 28.93 -9.13 9.94
N LEU A 214 27.85 -9.03 9.15
CA LEU A 214 26.54 -8.74 9.74
C LEU A 214 25.98 -10.00 10.41
N PRO A 215 25.49 -9.91 11.66
CA PRO A 215 24.91 -11.06 12.34
C PRO A 215 23.75 -11.62 11.49
N TYR A 216 23.80 -12.93 11.27
CA TYR A 216 22.75 -13.74 10.65
C TYR A 216 21.34 -13.21 11.00
N GLY A 217 20.52 -12.87 9.99
CA GLY A 217 19.07 -12.83 10.18
C GLY A 217 18.28 -11.63 9.64
N TRP A 218 18.87 -10.65 8.93
CA TRP A 218 18.06 -9.61 8.28
C TRP A 218 17.79 -10.00 6.84
N LYS A 219 16.86 -10.95 6.67
CA LYS A 219 16.37 -11.36 5.36
C LYS A 219 15.23 -10.40 4.99
N TYR A 220 15.54 -9.33 4.28
CA TYR A 220 14.54 -8.38 3.74
C TYR A 220 13.80 -8.93 2.52
N ASN A 221 14.01 -10.19 2.19
CA ASN A 221 13.48 -10.80 0.99
C ASN A 221 11.97 -10.92 1.11
N ILE A 222 11.31 -10.33 0.13
CA ILE A 222 9.86 -10.35 -0.01
C ILE A 222 9.43 -11.73 -0.49
N GLU A 223 8.46 -12.38 0.19
CA GLU A 223 7.86 -13.64 -0.30
C GLU A 223 6.61 -13.39 -1.16
N SER A 224 5.95 -12.25 -0.95
CA SER A 224 4.73 -11.85 -1.65
C SER A 224 4.62 -10.32 -1.74
N ILE A 225 3.98 -9.80 -2.79
CA ILE A 225 3.76 -8.36 -2.95
C ILE A 225 2.93 -7.75 -1.79
N GLU A 226 2.10 -8.55 -1.13
CA GLU A 226 1.29 -8.13 0.03
C GLU A 226 2.16 -7.67 1.22
N GLU A 227 3.40 -8.15 1.32
CA GLU A 227 4.38 -7.69 2.33
C GLU A 227 4.92 -6.28 2.02
N ILE A 228 4.81 -5.82 0.77
CA ILE A 228 5.19 -4.47 0.34
C ILE A 228 4.00 -3.55 0.53
N THR A 229 3.76 -3.17 1.78
CA THR A 229 2.62 -2.31 2.13
C THR A 229 2.65 -1.01 1.32
N GLY A 230 1.53 -0.73 0.64
CA GLY A 230 1.33 0.55 -0.03
C GLY A 230 1.88 0.71 -1.44
N LEU A 231 2.47 -0.32 -2.05
CA LEU A 231 3.00 -0.22 -3.42
C LEU A 231 1.94 0.29 -4.44
N ILE A 232 0.67 -0.08 -4.24
CA ILE A 232 -0.49 0.40 -5.01
C ILE A 232 -0.68 1.93 -4.97
N ASN A 233 -0.18 2.59 -3.93
CA ASN A 233 -0.25 4.05 -3.78
C ASN A 233 0.74 4.78 -4.71
N LEU A 234 1.74 4.08 -5.25
CA LEU A 234 2.66 4.59 -6.27
C LEU A 234 1.97 4.53 -7.64
N THR A 235 0.89 5.29 -7.78
CA THR A 235 -0.06 5.20 -8.92
C THR A 235 0.57 5.54 -10.27
N ARG A 236 1.75 6.15 -10.30
CA ARG A 236 2.49 6.54 -11.50
C ARG A 236 3.80 5.76 -11.67
N LEU A 237 3.95 4.64 -10.96
CA LEU A 237 5.14 3.80 -11.08
C LEU A 237 5.21 3.19 -12.47
N ILE A 238 6.32 3.47 -13.18
CA ILE A 238 6.63 3.01 -14.53
C ILE A 238 7.58 1.82 -14.48
N LYS A 239 8.59 1.87 -13.59
CA LYS A 239 9.58 0.82 -13.44
C LYS A 239 9.62 0.29 -12.02
N LEU A 240 9.60 -1.03 -11.89
CA LEU A 240 9.70 -1.72 -10.62
C LEU A 240 10.74 -2.84 -10.71
N ASP A 241 11.77 -2.73 -9.89
CA ASP A 241 12.76 -3.79 -9.71
C ASP A 241 12.54 -4.50 -8.38
N LEU A 242 12.21 -5.78 -8.47
CA LEU A 242 11.99 -6.72 -7.38
C LEU A 242 12.88 -7.95 -7.52
N SER A 243 13.94 -7.86 -8.32
CA SER A 243 14.85 -8.98 -8.54
C SER A 243 15.52 -9.45 -7.26
N ASN A 244 15.95 -10.72 -7.24
CA ASN A 244 16.69 -11.34 -6.14
C ASN A 244 15.90 -11.49 -4.82
N ASN A 245 14.57 -11.44 -4.87
CA ASN A 245 13.71 -11.68 -3.71
C ASN A 245 13.25 -13.15 -3.61
N ASN A 246 12.28 -13.45 -2.73
CA ASN A 246 11.66 -14.77 -2.63
C ASN A 246 10.21 -14.78 -3.15
N ILE A 247 9.87 -13.88 -4.08
CA ILE A 247 8.50 -13.63 -4.49
C ILE A 247 7.93 -14.90 -5.13
N ARG A 248 6.79 -15.34 -4.60
CA ARG A 248 6.01 -16.48 -5.13
C ARG A 248 4.72 -16.02 -5.83
N THR A 249 4.16 -14.90 -5.39
CA THR A 249 2.88 -14.35 -5.88
C THR A 249 2.99 -12.85 -6.17
N ILE A 250 2.36 -12.43 -7.27
CA ILE A 250 2.38 -11.04 -7.78
C ILE A 250 0.97 -10.49 -8.08
N LYS A 251 -0.06 -11.11 -7.50
CA LYS A 251 -1.47 -10.77 -7.74
C LYS A 251 -1.78 -9.27 -7.67
N ASP A 252 -1.23 -8.54 -6.71
CA ASP A 252 -1.57 -7.13 -6.53
C ASP A 252 -0.94 -6.19 -7.55
N LEU A 253 0.09 -6.62 -8.28
CA LEU A 253 0.69 -5.82 -9.37
C LEU A 253 -0.29 -5.61 -10.53
N MET A 254 -1.32 -6.46 -10.67
CA MET A 254 -2.38 -6.31 -11.69
C MET A 254 -3.07 -4.94 -11.66
N GLN A 255 -3.08 -4.29 -10.51
CA GLN A 255 -3.75 -3.01 -10.33
C GLN A 255 -2.89 -1.82 -10.77
N MET A 256 -1.60 -2.03 -11.08
CA MET A 256 -0.64 -0.99 -11.45
C MET A 256 -0.77 -0.61 -12.93
N LYS A 257 -1.62 0.38 -13.21
CA LYS A 257 -2.02 0.78 -14.58
C LYS A 257 -0.94 1.45 -15.42
N HIS A 258 0.17 1.85 -14.80
CA HIS A 258 1.26 2.60 -15.44
C HIS A 258 2.57 1.83 -15.44
N LEU A 259 2.60 0.60 -14.91
CA LEU A 259 3.81 -0.20 -14.83
C LEU A 259 4.19 -0.72 -16.22
N GLU A 260 5.32 -0.27 -16.75
CA GLU A 260 5.82 -0.61 -18.08
C GLU A 260 6.98 -1.60 -18.02
N GLU A 261 7.84 -1.49 -17.01
CA GLU A 261 9.00 -2.37 -16.83
C GLU A 261 8.97 -3.03 -15.44
N LEU A 262 9.01 -4.36 -15.43
CA LEU A 262 8.98 -5.17 -14.22
C LEU A 262 10.11 -6.19 -14.22
N ASN A 263 11.04 -6.05 -13.28
CA ASN A 263 12.10 -7.03 -13.07
C ASN A 263 11.74 -7.93 -11.88
N LEU A 264 11.46 -9.20 -12.16
CA LEU A 264 11.17 -10.26 -11.19
C LEU A 264 12.21 -11.38 -11.28
N SER A 265 13.36 -11.14 -11.90
CA SER A 265 14.42 -12.15 -12.02
C SER A 265 14.91 -12.67 -10.67
N ASN A 266 15.39 -13.91 -10.65
CA ASN A 266 15.88 -14.58 -9.44
C ASN A 266 14.87 -14.49 -8.26
N ASN A 267 13.65 -14.96 -8.51
CA ASN A 267 12.60 -15.09 -7.48
C ASN A 267 12.15 -16.57 -7.38
N LYS A 268 10.99 -16.83 -6.76
CA LYS A 268 10.44 -18.18 -6.56
C LYS A 268 9.10 -18.39 -7.26
N ILE A 269 8.87 -17.67 -8.35
CA ILE A 269 7.67 -17.77 -9.19
C ILE A 269 7.71 -19.11 -9.93
N SER A 270 6.65 -19.91 -9.80
CA SER A 270 6.64 -21.30 -10.28
C SER A 270 5.30 -21.81 -10.81
N ASN A 271 4.24 -21.01 -10.66
CA ASN A 271 2.85 -21.36 -10.96
C ASN A 271 2.31 -20.54 -12.13
N ASP A 272 1.52 -21.17 -13.00
CA ASP A 272 0.98 -20.59 -14.23
C ASP A 272 -0.03 -19.46 -13.96
N ILE A 273 -0.71 -19.47 -12.81
CA ILE A 273 -1.63 -18.40 -12.41
C ILE A 273 -0.96 -17.01 -12.37
N GLU A 274 0.35 -16.97 -12.09
CA GLU A 274 1.11 -15.72 -12.05
C GLU A 274 1.25 -15.10 -13.45
N ILE A 275 1.20 -15.91 -14.51
CA ILE A 275 1.20 -15.43 -15.90
C ILE A 275 -0.11 -14.74 -16.25
N GLU A 276 -1.24 -15.25 -15.73
CA GLU A 276 -2.54 -14.59 -15.90
C GLU A 276 -2.52 -13.20 -15.25
N TYR A 277 -1.93 -13.09 -14.07
CA TYR A 277 -1.77 -11.81 -13.39
C TYR A 277 -0.89 -10.83 -14.19
N LEU A 278 0.25 -11.28 -14.71
CA LEU A 278 1.11 -10.45 -15.56
C LEU A 278 0.40 -9.99 -16.84
N ASN A 279 -0.38 -10.88 -17.44
CA ASN A 279 -1.18 -10.54 -18.61
C ASN A 279 -2.30 -9.54 -18.30
N ASN A 280 -2.73 -9.38 -17.04
CA ASN A 280 -3.70 -8.35 -16.65
C ASN A 280 -3.07 -6.96 -16.48
N ILE A 281 -1.74 -6.84 -16.40
CA ILE A 281 -1.05 -5.54 -16.37
C ILE A 281 -1.05 -4.96 -17.79
N CYS A 282 -1.97 -4.04 -18.07
CA CYS A 282 -2.20 -3.52 -19.42
C CYS A 282 -1.07 -2.66 -19.99
N SER A 283 -0.29 -2.01 -19.12
CA SER A 283 0.81 -1.11 -19.51
C SER A 283 2.13 -1.83 -19.74
N LEU A 284 2.25 -3.12 -19.38
CA LEU A 284 3.53 -3.82 -19.36
C LEU A 284 4.14 -3.89 -20.77
N GLN A 285 5.42 -3.52 -20.87
CA GLN A 285 6.21 -3.52 -22.10
C GLN A 285 7.43 -4.42 -21.97
N LEU A 286 8.01 -4.53 -20.79
CA LEU A 286 9.14 -5.38 -20.49
C LEU A 286 8.90 -6.14 -19.19
N ILE A 287 9.19 -7.44 -19.22
CA ILE A 287 9.26 -8.27 -18.04
C ILE A 287 10.49 -9.14 -18.07
N ASP A 288 11.16 -9.20 -16.92
CA ASP A 288 12.24 -10.16 -16.68
C ASP A 288 11.83 -11.18 -15.63
N LEU A 289 11.86 -12.46 -16.02
CA LEU A 289 11.51 -13.63 -15.21
C LEU A 289 12.64 -14.65 -15.16
N HIS A 290 13.84 -14.35 -15.69
CA HIS A 290 14.92 -15.33 -15.66
C HIS A 290 15.25 -15.77 -14.23
N ASP A 291 15.78 -16.99 -14.08
CA ASP A 291 16.06 -17.62 -12.79
C ASP A 291 14.83 -17.73 -11.86
N ASN A 292 13.64 -17.85 -12.45
CA ASN A 292 12.45 -18.38 -11.79
C ASN A 292 12.10 -19.76 -12.36
N ALA A 293 11.52 -20.63 -11.55
CA ALA A 293 11.10 -21.96 -11.99
C ALA A 293 10.02 -21.91 -13.10
N ILE A 294 9.24 -20.82 -13.18
CA ILE A 294 8.27 -20.62 -14.26
C ILE A 294 8.95 -20.42 -15.63
N ALA A 295 10.16 -19.86 -15.66
CA ALA A 295 10.84 -19.50 -16.91
C ALA A 295 11.24 -20.71 -17.77
N GLU A 296 11.39 -21.89 -17.16
CA GLU A 296 11.62 -23.17 -17.85
C GLU A 296 10.33 -23.78 -18.43
N LYS A 297 9.17 -23.37 -17.92
CA LYS A 297 7.86 -23.95 -18.27
C LYS A 297 7.11 -23.13 -19.31
N VAL A 298 7.40 -21.84 -19.41
CA VAL A 298 6.68 -20.90 -20.27
C VAL A 298 7.53 -20.45 -21.45
N THR A 299 6.87 -19.86 -22.43
CA THR A 299 7.42 -19.31 -23.65
C THR A 299 6.95 -17.88 -23.83
N LYS A 300 7.58 -17.14 -24.75
CA LYS A 300 7.19 -15.75 -25.04
C LYS A 300 5.74 -15.63 -25.55
N SER A 301 5.15 -16.69 -26.10
CA SER A 301 3.77 -16.72 -26.58
C SER A 301 2.72 -16.79 -25.46
N ASP A 302 3.12 -17.13 -24.24
CA ASP A 302 2.20 -17.18 -23.08
C ASP A 302 1.89 -15.77 -22.54
N PHE A 303 2.56 -14.75 -23.07
CA PHE A 303 2.41 -13.35 -22.69
C PHE A 303 1.77 -12.52 -23.81
N LYS A 304 1.23 -11.34 -23.45
CA LYS A 304 0.72 -10.36 -24.43
C LYS A 304 1.76 -10.08 -25.55
N PRO A 305 1.37 -10.06 -26.84
CA PRO A 305 2.31 -10.00 -27.97
C PRO A 305 3.28 -8.81 -28.02
N LYS A 306 2.97 -7.71 -27.32
CA LYS A 306 3.80 -6.50 -27.28
C LYS A 306 4.81 -6.49 -26.13
N VAL A 307 4.71 -7.45 -25.21
CA VAL A 307 5.57 -7.53 -24.04
C VAL A 307 6.88 -8.19 -24.45
N LYS A 308 7.99 -7.50 -24.21
CA LYS A 308 9.32 -8.09 -24.28
C LYS A 308 9.55 -8.93 -23.02
N VAL A 309 9.66 -10.24 -23.21
CA VAL A 309 9.84 -11.21 -22.12
C VAL A 309 11.28 -11.73 -22.13
N ILE A 310 11.94 -11.62 -20.98
CA ILE A 310 13.25 -12.20 -20.71
C ILE A 310 13.03 -13.43 -19.82
N LEU A 311 13.36 -14.61 -20.32
CA LEU A 311 13.23 -15.89 -19.60
C LEU A 311 14.58 -16.53 -19.28
N LYS A 312 15.65 -16.04 -19.92
CA LYS A 312 17.02 -16.53 -19.79
C LYS A 312 17.98 -15.37 -19.79
N THR A 313 19.10 -15.52 -19.10
CA THR A 313 20.19 -14.56 -19.18
C THR A 313 20.79 -14.55 -20.59
N TYR A 314 21.47 -13.46 -20.95
CA TYR A 314 22.20 -13.38 -22.21
C TYR A 314 23.24 -14.51 -22.36
N LEU A 315 23.88 -14.91 -21.25
CA LEU A 315 24.84 -15.99 -21.23
C LEU A 315 24.18 -17.34 -21.54
N GLN A 316 23.06 -17.65 -20.88
CA GLN A 316 22.27 -18.86 -21.15
C GLN A 316 21.80 -18.91 -22.61
N GLU A 317 21.33 -17.78 -23.17
CA GLU A 317 20.95 -17.72 -24.58
C GLU A 317 22.13 -17.96 -25.54
N LEU A 318 23.34 -17.53 -25.19
CA LEU A 318 24.55 -17.78 -25.98
C LEU A 318 24.96 -19.25 -25.91
N GLU A 319 24.98 -19.84 -24.72
CA GLU A 319 25.34 -21.24 -24.49
C GLU A 319 24.46 -22.17 -25.32
N GLU A 320 23.14 -21.98 -25.32
CA GLU A 320 22.21 -22.78 -26.13
C GLU A 320 22.43 -22.64 -27.64
N ARG A 321 22.84 -21.46 -28.10
CA ARG A 321 23.17 -21.25 -29.52
C ARG A 321 24.44 -22.00 -29.90
N PHE A 322 25.47 -21.98 -29.05
CA PHE A 322 26.70 -22.72 -29.29
C PHE A 322 26.47 -24.23 -29.27
N GLU A 323 25.72 -24.75 -28.31
CA GLU A 323 25.39 -26.19 -28.25
C GLU A 323 24.64 -26.67 -29.49
N LYS A 324 23.66 -25.90 -29.98
CA LYS A 324 22.94 -26.21 -31.21
C LYS A 324 23.85 -26.23 -32.45
N GLN A 325 24.83 -25.34 -32.51
CA GLN A 325 25.79 -25.32 -33.63
C GLN A 325 26.71 -26.54 -33.60
N ILE A 326 27.17 -26.96 -32.41
CA ILE A 326 28.01 -28.16 -32.25
C ILE A 326 27.24 -29.44 -32.61
N LEU A 327 25.96 -29.53 -32.26
CA LEU A 327 25.12 -30.70 -32.58
C LEU A 327 24.72 -30.80 -34.06
N GLN A 328 24.90 -29.71 -34.83
CA GLN A 328 24.58 -29.65 -36.26
C GLN A 328 25.83 -29.79 -37.17
N SER A 329 27.03 -29.80 -36.58
CA SER A 329 28.33 -30.04 -37.25
C SER A 329 28.78 -31.49 -37.08
#